data_AF-A0A5B9E936-F1
#
_entry.id   AF-A0A5B9E936-F1
#
_cell.length_a   1.000
_cell.length_b   1.000
_cell.length_c   1.000
_cell.angle_alpha   90.00
_cell.angle_beta   90.00
_cell.angle_gamma   90.00
#
_symmetry.space_group_name_H-M   'P 1'
#
loop_
_entity.id
_entity.type
_entity.pdbx_description
1 polymer ?
#
loop_
_entity_poly.entity_id
_entity_poly.type
_entity_poly.pdbx_seq_one_letter_code
_entity_poly.pdbx_strand_id
1 'polypeptide(L)'
;MIRLRPHHLLCMLTYKGEGYSPEFIANFDRLTRQLAASGEPVEIVSGPDDICAPLIAGGDCHCFNESVLERDQKAAQQLSRLLGEPVVPGAILELTGTRLAMLRTAFRNGDIRAACEECPWKQLCDGIAGSGFKGVKLA
;
A
#
# COMPACT_ATOMS: atom_id res chain seq x y z
N MET A 1 -11.37 3.57 -10.67
CA MET A 1 -10.48 2.46 -10.26
C MET A 1 -9.12 3.05 -9.90
N ILE A 2 -8.46 2.53 -8.87
CA ILE A 2 -7.11 2.96 -8.45
C ILE A 2 -6.12 1.83 -8.75
N ARG A 3 -4.96 2.18 -9.29
CA ARG A 3 -3.87 1.25 -9.57
C ARG A 3 -2.84 1.31 -8.46
N LEU A 4 -2.51 0.17 -7.88
CA LEU A 4 -1.50 0.05 -6.84
C LEU A 4 -0.49 -1.04 -7.18
N ARG A 5 0.79 -0.79 -6.91
CA ARG A 5 1.79 -1.84 -6.84
C ARG A 5 1.69 -2.58 -5.50
N PRO A 6 2.12 -3.85 -5.40
CA PRO A 6 1.87 -4.68 -4.22
C PRO A 6 2.32 -4.09 -2.90
N HIS A 7 3.51 -3.46 -2.81
CA HIS A 7 3.94 -2.90 -1.53
C HIS A 7 3.19 -1.62 -1.16
N HIS A 8 2.72 -0.86 -2.14
CA HIS A 8 1.88 0.32 -1.91
C HIS A 8 0.48 -0.05 -1.42
N LEU A 9 -0.04 -1.22 -1.78
CA LEU A 9 -1.21 -1.78 -1.12
C LEU A 9 -0.97 -1.96 0.40
N LEU A 10 0.22 -2.40 0.83
CA LEU A 10 0.56 -2.46 2.25
C LEU A 10 0.68 -1.06 2.88
N CYS A 11 1.31 -0.11 2.20
CA CYS A 11 1.40 1.28 2.66
C CYS A 11 0.01 1.91 2.86
N MET A 12 -0.92 1.67 1.94
CA MET A 12 -2.32 2.13 2.02
C MET A 12 -3.03 1.69 3.32
N LEU A 13 -2.71 0.50 3.85
CA LEU A 13 -3.31 -0.01 5.09
C LEU A 13 -2.97 0.86 6.31
N THR A 14 -1.79 1.52 6.29
CA THR A 14 -1.21 2.27 7.40
C THR A 14 -1.09 3.77 7.13
N TYR A 15 -1.54 4.26 5.96
CA TYR A 15 -1.38 5.65 5.61
C TYR A 15 -2.23 6.58 6.51
N LYS A 16 -1.58 7.53 7.18
CA LYS A 16 -2.20 8.53 8.08
C LYS A 16 -1.94 9.99 7.70
N GLY A 17 -1.31 10.27 6.55
CA GLY A 17 -0.99 11.64 6.12
C GLY A 17 0.35 12.19 6.62
N GLU A 18 1.31 11.33 6.95
CA GLU A 18 2.62 11.72 7.50
C GLU A 18 3.75 10.90 6.85
N GLY A 19 4.99 11.42 6.93
CA GLY A 19 6.20 10.69 6.55
C GLY A 19 6.68 10.87 5.11
N TYR A 20 5.95 11.60 4.26
CA TYR A 20 6.29 11.84 2.85
C TYR A 20 6.36 13.34 2.52
N SER A 21 6.78 13.67 1.29
CA SER A 21 6.76 15.06 0.82
C SER A 21 5.32 15.62 0.78
N PRO A 22 5.14 16.94 0.86
CA PRO A 22 3.80 17.56 0.80
C PRO A 22 2.99 17.15 -0.43
N GLU A 23 3.63 17.06 -1.60
CA GLU A 23 2.99 16.66 -2.86
C GLU A 23 2.55 15.20 -2.83
N PHE A 24 3.39 14.33 -2.26
CA PHE A 24 3.10 12.92 -2.10
C PHE A 24 1.93 12.70 -1.14
N ILE A 25 1.93 13.40 0.01
CA ILE A 25 0.83 13.41 0.97
C ILE A 25 -0.46 13.87 0.30
N ALA A 26 -0.43 14.99 -0.45
CA ALA A 26 -1.62 15.50 -1.12
C ALA A 26 -2.23 14.51 -2.12
N ASN A 27 -1.38 13.83 -2.92
CA ASN A 27 -1.83 12.79 -3.85
C ASN A 27 -2.40 11.56 -3.11
N PHE A 28 -1.70 11.09 -2.08
CA PHE A 28 -2.11 9.91 -1.32
C PHE A 28 -3.43 10.16 -0.57
N ASP A 29 -3.59 11.34 0.03
CA ASP A 29 -4.85 11.81 0.63
C ASP A 29 -6.01 11.80 -0.36
N ARG A 30 -5.78 12.23 -1.61
CA ARG A 30 -6.79 12.21 -2.67
C ARG A 30 -7.20 10.77 -3.01
N LEU A 31 -6.22 9.88 -3.20
CA LEU A 31 -6.47 8.47 -3.55
C LEU A 31 -7.23 7.74 -2.44
N THR A 32 -6.83 7.96 -1.19
CA THR A 32 -7.52 7.34 -0.05
C THR A 32 -8.96 7.84 0.08
N ARG A 33 -9.22 9.15 -0.10
CA ARG A 33 -10.60 9.69 -0.13
C ARG A 33 -11.42 9.09 -1.26
N GLN A 34 -10.84 8.97 -2.46
CA GLN A 34 -11.51 8.37 -3.60
C GLN A 34 -11.90 6.91 -3.30
N LEU A 35 -10.95 6.11 -2.81
CA LEU A 35 -11.17 4.70 -2.49
C LEU A 35 -12.26 4.52 -1.42
N ALA A 36 -12.22 5.35 -0.37
CA ALA A 36 -13.22 5.31 0.71
C ALA A 36 -14.62 5.73 0.23
N ALA A 37 -14.72 6.66 -0.73
CA ALA A 37 -16.00 7.16 -1.22
C ALA A 37 -16.64 6.26 -2.29
N SER A 38 -15.82 5.71 -3.20
CA SER A 38 -16.32 4.98 -4.36
C SER A 38 -16.47 3.47 -4.09
N GLY A 39 -15.68 2.92 -3.17
CA GLY A 39 -15.55 1.47 -2.99
C GLY A 39 -15.01 0.76 -4.24
N GLU A 40 -14.42 1.52 -5.18
CA GLU A 40 -13.88 0.96 -6.41
C GLU A 40 -12.79 -0.07 -6.10
N PRO A 41 -12.68 -1.13 -6.91
CA PRO A 41 -11.61 -2.08 -6.74
C PRO A 41 -10.25 -1.45 -7.05
N VAL A 42 -9.21 -2.11 -6.56
CA VAL A 42 -7.82 -1.80 -6.87
C VAL A 42 -7.31 -2.74 -7.94
N GLU A 43 -6.69 -2.19 -8.98
CA GLU A 43 -5.91 -2.97 -9.94
C GLU A 43 -4.46 -3.07 -9.46
N ILE A 44 -3.91 -4.28 -9.48
CA ILE A 44 -2.49 -4.51 -9.22
C ILE A 44 -1.69 -4.21 -10.47
N VAL A 45 -0.63 -3.40 -10.35
CA VAL A 45 0.25 -3.04 -11.46
C VAL A 45 1.71 -3.30 -11.12
N SER A 46 2.54 -3.44 -12.17
CA SER A 46 4.00 -3.42 -12.05
C SER A 46 4.54 -2.00 -12.26
N GLY A 47 5.66 -1.69 -11.61
CA GLY A 47 6.31 -0.38 -11.75
C GLY A 47 5.58 0.75 -10.99
N PRO A 48 5.75 2.01 -11.42
CA PRO A 48 5.10 3.15 -10.79
C PRO A 48 3.57 3.04 -10.87
N ASP A 49 2.90 3.35 -9.77
CA ASP A 49 1.44 3.29 -9.66
C ASP A 49 0.82 4.69 -9.42
N ASP A 50 -0.47 4.75 -9.08
CA ASP A 50 -1.14 6.04 -8.91
C ASP A 50 -0.61 6.85 -7.71
N ILE A 51 -0.05 6.19 -6.69
CA ILE A 51 0.59 6.86 -5.55
C ILE A 51 1.90 7.53 -6.01
N CYS A 52 2.64 6.91 -6.93
CA CYS A 52 3.90 7.42 -7.48
C CYS A 52 3.77 8.71 -8.32
N ALA A 53 2.56 9.14 -8.70
CA ALA A 53 2.36 10.20 -9.68
C ALA A 53 3.19 11.50 -9.44
N PRO A 54 3.32 12.03 -8.20
CA PRO A 54 4.14 13.21 -7.94
C PRO A 54 5.64 13.00 -8.20
N LEU A 55 6.15 11.77 -8.00
CA LEU A 55 7.57 11.45 -8.21
C LEU A 55 7.92 11.33 -9.69
N ILE A 56 7.03 10.74 -10.49
CA ILE A 56 7.24 10.57 -11.93
C ILE A 56 7.37 11.93 -12.62
N ALA A 57 6.56 12.91 -12.19
CA ALA A 57 6.63 14.28 -12.71
C ALA A 57 7.94 15.00 -12.37
N GLY A 58 8.61 14.62 -11.27
CA GLY A 58 9.83 15.25 -10.77
C GLY A 58 11.14 14.67 -11.30
N GLY A 59 11.12 13.55 -12.03
CA GLY A 59 12.31 12.94 -12.65
C GLY A 59 13.18 12.07 -11.73
N ASP A 60 12.93 12.04 -10.42
CA ASP A 60 13.65 11.20 -9.45
C ASP A 60 12.84 9.94 -9.09
N CYS A 61 12.66 9.06 -10.07
CA CYS A 61 11.79 7.91 -9.96
C CYS A 61 12.53 6.67 -9.42
N HIS A 62 12.61 6.54 -8.09
CA HIS A 62 13.15 5.35 -7.42
C HIS A 62 12.31 4.07 -7.62
N CYS A 63 11.17 4.16 -8.31
CA CYS A 63 10.22 3.07 -8.47
C CYS A 63 10.78 1.84 -9.20
N PHE A 64 11.88 2.02 -9.94
CA PHE A 64 12.58 0.99 -10.70
C PHE A 64 13.81 0.43 -9.99
N ASN A 65 14.15 0.93 -8.79
CA ASN A 65 15.27 0.43 -8.01
C ASN A 65 15.03 -1.04 -7.65
N GLU A 66 16.09 -1.85 -7.66
CA GLU A 66 16.02 -3.29 -7.35
C GLU A 66 15.37 -3.55 -5.99
N SER A 67 15.74 -2.78 -4.96
CA SER A 67 15.14 -2.85 -3.63
C SER A 67 13.63 -2.62 -3.64
N VAL A 68 13.11 -1.82 -4.58
CA VAL A 68 11.69 -1.50 -4.68
C VAL A 68 10.94 -2.60 -5.44
N LEU A 69 11.57 -3.20 -6.45
CA LEU A 69 11.06 -4.40 -7.12
C LEU A 69 11.01 -5.61 -6.17
N GLU A 70 12.03 -5.78 -5.33
CA GLU A 70 12.06 -6.86 -4.32
C GLU A 70 10.92 -6.70 -3.29
N ARG A 71 10.65 -5.47 -2.84
CA ARG A 71 9.51 -5.18 -1.95
C ARG A 71 8.18 -5.54 -2.59
N ASP A 72 8.00 -5.25 -3.88
CA ASP A 72 6.80 -5.68 -4.60
C ASP A 72 6.65 -7.20 -4.63
N GLN A 73 7.73 -7.91 -4.95
CA GLN A 73 7.70 -9.38 -5.02
C GLN A 73 7.35 -9.99 -3.66
N LYS A 74 8.00 -9.53 -2.59
CA LYS A 74 7.71 -9.98 -1.21
C LYS A 74 6.26 -9.68 -0.82
N ALA A 75 5.77 -8.47 -1.11
CA ALA A 75 4.40 -8.09 -0.80
C ALA A 75 3.38 -8.92 -1.60
N ALA A 76 3.58 -9.07 -2.90
CA ALA A 76 2.72 -9.88 -3.77
C ALA A 76 2.63 -11.33 -3.30
N GLN A 77 3.76 -11.95 -2.93
CA GLN A 77 3.81 -13.32 -2.46
C GLN A 77 3.02 -13.52 -1.16
N GLN A 78 3.23 -12.65 -0.17
CA GLN A 78 2.57 -12.75 1.12
C GLN A 78 1.07 -12.43 1.02
N LEU A 79 0.70 -11.40 0.25
CA LEU A 79 -0.69 -11.06 -0.02
C LEU A 79 -1.41 -12.20 -0.75
N SER A 80 -0.79 -12.79 -1.78
CA SER A 80 -1.39 -13.93 -2.51
C SER A 80 -1.66 -15.11 -1.59
N ARG A 81 -0.70 -15.42 -0.70
CA ARG A 81 -0.84 -16.50 0.29
C ARG A 81 -1.98 -16.21 1.27
N LEU A 82 -2.06 -14.99 1.79
CA LEU A 82 -3.08 -14.58 2.75
C LEU A 82 -4.48 -14.61 2.14
N LEU A 83 -4.61 -14.12 0.90
CA LEU A 83 -5.90 -13.96 0.22
C LEU A 83 -6.40 -15.27 -0.41
N GLY A 84 -5.50 -16.23 -0.67
CA GLY A 84 -5.84 -17.45 -1.40
C GLY A 84 -6.09 -17.21 -2.89
N GLU A 85 -5.72 -16.05 -3.42
CA GLU A 85 -5.85 -15.67 -4.83
C GLU A 85 -4.60 -14.91 -5.31
N PRO A 86 -4.27 -14.94 -6.62
CA PRO A 86 -3.07 -14.28 -7.14
C PRO A 86 -3.11 -12.75 -7.02
N VAL A 87 -2.07 -12.17 -6.40
CA VAL A 87 -1.78 -10.73 -6.42
C VAL A 87 -0.66 -10.48 -7.42
N VAL A 88 -1.06 -10.33 -8.68
CA VAL A 88 -0.17 -10.16 -9.84
C VAL A 88 -0.65 -8.99 -10.71
N PRO A 89 0.19 -8.41 -11.59
CA PRO A 89 -0.27 -7.36 -12.50
C PRO A 89 -1.53 -7.75 -13.28
N GLY A 90 -2.52 -6.86 -13.31
CA GLY A 90 -3.85 -7.07 -13.88
C GLY A 90 -4.87 -7.71 -12.93
N ALA A 91 -4.47 -8.17 -11.74
CA ALA A 91 -5.40 -8.65 -10.73
C ALA A 91 -6.25 -7.50 -10.19
N ILE A 92 -7.54 -7.74 -9.99
CA ILE A 92 -8.50 -6.78 -9.46
C ILE A 92 -8.89 -7.21 -8.05
N LEU A 93 -8.60 -6.37 -7.05
CA LEU A 93 -8.86 -6.66 -5.63
C LEU A 93 -9.94 -5.71 -5.08
N GLU A 94 -11.02 -6.27 -4.56
CA GLU A 94 -12.05 -5.52 -3.85
C GLU A 94 -11.64 -5.27 -2.40
N LEU A 95 -11.36 -4.03 -2.02
CA LEU A 95 -10.97 -3.66 -0.66
C LEU A 95 -12.18 -3.34 0.23
N THR A 96 -13.07 -4.32 0.39
CA THR A 96 -14.21 -4.21 1.32
C THR A 96 -13.74 -4.00 2.76
N GLY A 97 -14.61 -3.47 3.63
CA GLY A 97 -14.28 -3.27 5.05
C GLY A 97 -13.79 -4.57 5.75
N THR A 98 -14.41 -5.70 5.44
CA THR A 98 -13.99 -7.02 5.94
C THR A 98 -12.59 -7.39 5.45
N ARG A 99 -12.30 -7.19 4.15
CA ARG A 99 -11.00 -7.50 3.58
C ARG A 99 -9.91 -6.58 4.13
N LEU A 100 -10.21 -5.29 4.29
CA LEU A 100 -9.30 -4.33 4.94
C LEU A 100 -9.00 -4.72 6.39
N ALA A 101 -10.01 -5.12 7.17
CA ALA A 101 -9.82 -5.58 8.55
C ALA A 101 -8.94 -6.84 8.63
N MET A 102 -9.12 -7.79 7.71
CA MET A 102 -8.28 -8.97 7.58
C MET A 102 -6.83 -8.62 7.23
N LEU A 103 -6.62 -7.79 6.20
CA LEU A 103 -5.30 -7.31 5.79
C LEU A 103 -4.57 -6.59 6.93
N ARG A 104 -5.28 -5.73 7.66
CA ARG A 104 -4.76 -5.02 8.84
C ARG A 104 -4.38 -5.98 9.96
N THR A 105 -5.18 -7.01 10.21
CA THR A 105 -4.88 -8.03 11.22
C THR A 105 -3.60 -8.77 10.86
N ALA A 106 -3.47 -9.24 9.62
CA ALA A 106 -2.27 -9.89 9.12
C ALA A 106 -1.04 -8.97 9.15
N PHE A 107 -1.20 -7.69 8.77
CA PHE A 107 -0.12 -6.70 8.83
C PHE A 107 0.38 -6.48 10.26
N ARG A 108 -0.54 -6.38 11.23
CA ARG A 108 -0.22 -6.21 12.65
C ARG A 108 0.49 -7.43 13.23
N ASN A 109 0.10 -8.63 12.82
CA ASN A 109 0.70 -9.88 13.29
C ASN A 109 2.07 -10.17 12.67
N GLY A 110 2.45 -9.48 11.59
CA GLY A 110 3.70 -9.70 10.88
C GLY A 110 3.58 -10.55 9.61
N ASP A 111 2.42 -11.12 9.34
CA ASP A 111 2.20 -12.14 8.29
C ASP A 111 2.48 -11.63 6.87
N ILE A 112 2.32 -10.32 6.66
CA ILE A 112 2.52 -9.63 5.37
C ILE A 112 3.55 -8.49 5.46
N ARG A 113 4.57 -8.63 6.31
CA ARG A 113 5.57 -7.58 6.61
C ARG A 113 6.96 -7.78 6.01
N ALA A 114 7.22 -8.83 5.22
CA ALA A 114 8.56 -9.09 4.67
C ALA A 114 9.05 -7.96 3.75
N ALA A 115 8.14 -7.34 2.98
CA ALA A 115 8.45 -6.16 2.17
C ALA A 115 8.81 -4.91 3.01
N CYS A 116 8.57 -4.93 4.32
CA CYS A 116 8.80 -3.79 5.21
C CYS A 116 10.11 -3.87 6.00
N GLU A 117 10.86 -4.97 5.92
CA GLU A 117 12.03 -5.22 6.79
C GLU A 117 13.07 -4.10 6.71
N GLU A 118 13.41 -3.68 5.49
CA GLU A 118 14.36 -2.59 5.21
C GLU A 118 13.65 -1.29 4.79
N CYS A 119 12.38 -1.15 5.12
CA CYS A 119 11.61 0.05 4.78
C CYS A 119 11.90 1.19 5.78
N PRO A 120 12.23 2.41 5.33
CA PRO A 120 12.52 3.52 6.26
C PRO A 120 11.28 3.94 7.08
N TRP A 121 10.06 3.63 6.61
CA TRP A 121 8.82 3.89 7.33
C TRP A 121 8.40 2.75 8.27
N LYS A 122 9.20 1.70 8.43
CA LYS A 122 8.83 0.52 9.23
C LYS A 122 8.36 0.89 10.64
N GLN A 123 9.11 1.74 11.34
CA GLN A 123 8.78 2.16 12.72
C GLN A 123 7.47 2.95 12.79
N LEU A 124 7.21 3.82 11.80
CA LEU A 124 5.95 4.54 11.70
C LEU A 124 4.78 3.56 11.53
N CYS A 125 4.89 2.63 10.59
CA CYS A 125 3.87 1.60 10.36
C CYS A 125 3.68 0.69 11.60
N ASP A 126 4.74 0.39 12.35
CA ASP A 126 4.67 -0.37 13.60
C ASP A 126 3.84 0.37 14.67
N GLY A 127 4.08 1.66 14.85
CA GLY A 127 3.29 2.49 15.77
C GLY A 127 1.80 2.54 15.38
N ILE A 128 1.52 2.67 14.09
CA ILE A 128 0.14 2.70 13.57
C ILE A 128 -0.56 1.36 13.79
N ALA A 129 0.10 0.24 13.45
CA ALA A 129 -0.43 -1.10 13.68
C ALA A 129 -0.65 -1.38 15.18
N GLY A 130 0.29 -0.98 16.04
CA GLY A 130 0.18 -1.09 17.50
C GLY A 130 -0.94 -0.26 18.10
N SER A 131 -1.29 0.87 17.47
CA SER A 131 -2.45 1.70 17.84
C SER A 131 -3.80 1.16 17.37
N GLY A 132 -3.82 0.01 16.70
CA GLY A 132 -5.03 -0.53 16.07
C GLY A 132 -5.47 0.27 14.84
N PHE A 133 -4.52 0.82 14.08
CA PHE A 133 -4.77 1.62 12.87
C PHE A 133 -5.58 2.90 13.14
N LYS A 134 -5.48 3.48 14.35
CA LYS A 134 -6.17 4.72 14.67
C LYS A 134 -5.68 5.87 13.80
N GLY A 135 -6.60 6.61 13.17
CA GLY A 135 -6.29 7.79 12.36
C GLY A 135 -5.75 7.49 10.96
N VAL A 136 -5.73 6.23 10.53
CA VAL A 136 -5.51 5.91 9.12
C VAL A 136 -6.61 6.53 8.27
N LYS A 137 -6.24 6.97 7.07
CA LYS A 137 -7.13 7.74 6.20
C LYS A 137 -8.15 6.85 5.49
N LEU A 138 -7.82 5.58 5.25
CA LEU A 138 -8.73 4.61 4.62
C LEU A 138 -9.55 3.94 5.73
N ALA A 139 -10.79 4.34 5.94
CA ALA A 139 -11.65 3.76 6.98
C ALA A 139 -12.17 2.39 6.56
#